data_AF-A0A7C6VUB9-F1
#
_entry.id   AF-A0A7C6VUB9-F1
#
_cell.length_a   1.000
_cell.length_b   1.000
_cell.length_c   1.000
_cell.angle_alpha   90.00
_cell.angle_beta   90.00
_cell.angle_gamma   90.00
#
_symmetry.space_group_name_H-M   'P 1'
#
loop_
_entity.id
_entity.type
_entity.pdbx_description
1 polymer ?
#
loop_
_entity_poly.entity_id
_entity_poly.type
_entity_poly.pdbx_seq_one_letter_code
_entity_poly.pdbx_strand_id
1 'polypeptide(L)'
;IVLAFGNTIIEYILQINLIKKFDAEIYIFFLIIKWPISFILIYFIIKLIYTAAPDKRIPSKYMSKGSFVTTLLWILLTGVYSYYVTNFTNYDVLYGSLSSIVVLMIWVYLLSYSLVLGIAINSSDNNLEKSSII
;
A
#
# COMPACT_ATOMS: atom_id res chain seq x y z
N ILE A 1 -6.76 -0.76 0.52
CA ILE A 1 -7.31 -2.03 1.07
C ILE A 1 -7.18 -2.12 2.59
N VAL A 2 -5.99 -2.22 3.19
CA VAL A 2 -5.85 -2.40 4.66
C VAL A 2 -6.41 -1.21 5.46
N LEU A 3 -6.18 0.02 4.99
CA LEU A 3 -6.71 1.22 5.64
C LEU A 3 -8.23 1.36 5.52
N ALA A 4 -8.79 0.99 4.36
CA ALA A 4 -10.21 1.11 4.05
C ALA A 4 -11.04 0.02 4.76
N PHE A 5 -10.61 -1.24 4.69
CA PHE A 5 -11.31 -2.36 5.34
C PHE A 5 -11.03 -2.46 6.84
N GLY A 6 -9.97 -1.82 7.34
CA GLY A 6 -9.65 -1.86 8.77
C GLY A 6 -10.75 -1.27 9.66
N ASN A 7 -11.48 -0.25 9.18
CA ASN A 7 -12.61 0.30 9.94
C ASN A 7 -13.80 -0.67 9.96
N THR A 8 -14.09 -1.32 8.83
CA THR A 8 -15.14 -2.33 8.73
C THR A 8 -14.88 -3.51 9.68
N ILE A 9 -13.62 -3.97 9.78
CA ILE A 9 -13.23 -5.04 10.70
C ILE A 9 -13.45 -4.62 12.16
N ILE A 10 -13.10 -3.37 12.51
CA ILE A 10 -13.31 -2.83 13.86
C ILE A 10 -14.81 -2.75 14.20
N GLU A 11 -15.64 -2.28 13.26
CA GLU A 11 -17.10 -2.20 13.45
C GLU A 11 -17.72 -3.58 13.71
N TYR A 12 -17.26 -4.62 13.00
CA TYR A 12 -17.72 -5.99 13.26
C TYR A 12 -17.25 -6.53 14.62
N ILE A 13 -16.03 -6.21 15.06
CA ILE A 13 -15.50 -6.65 16.36
C ILE A 13 -16.22 -5.94 17.52
N LEU A 14 -16.54 -4.65 17.37
CA LEU A 14 -17.26 -3.86 18.38
C LEU A 14 -18.75 -4.26 18.52
N GLN A 15 -19.34 -4.88 17.50
CA GLN A 15 -20.69 -5.47 17.60
C GLN A 15 -20.73 -6.72 18.49
N ILE A 16 -19.60 -7.41 18.70
CA ILE A 16 -19.53 -8.51 19.67
C ILE A 16 -19.63 -7.90 21.08
N ASN A 17 -20.68 -8.29 21.80
CA ASN A 17 -21.11 -7.77 23.12
C ASN A 17 -20.06 -7.87 24.27
N LEU A 18 -18.81 -8.27 23.99
CA LEU A 18 -17.74 -8.48 24.96
C LEU A 18 -16.93 -7.21 25.31
N ILE A 19 -17.04 -6.11 24.54
CA ILE A 19 -16.11 -4.96 24.65
C ILE A 19 -16.79 -3.61 25.03
N LYS A 20 -18.13 -3.58 25.15
CA LYS A 20 -18.98 -2.38 25.44
C LYS A 20 -18.58 -1.51 26.65
N LYS A 21 -17.62 -1.93 27.47
CA LYS A 21 -17.17 -1.22 28.68
C LYS A 21 -15.96 -0.30 28.45
N PHE A 22 -15.25 -0.43 27.32
CA PHE A 22 -14.00 0.29 27.02
C PHE A 22 -13.96 0.92 25.61
N ASP A 23 -15.13 1.28 25.08
CA ASP A 23 -15.34 1.56 23.65
C ASP A 23 -14.48 2.69 23.07
N ALA A 24 -14.24 3.78 23.82
CA ALA A 24 -13.58 4.97 23.25
C ALA A 24 -12.04 4.87 23.24
N GLU A 25 -11.42 4.44 24.33
CA GLU A 25 -9.95 4.41 24.43
C GLU A 25 -9.31 3.31 23.58
N ILE A 26 -9.93 2.12 23.56
CA ILE A 26 -9.46 1.00 22.73
C ILE A 26 -9.60 1.34 21.24
N TYR A 27 -10.69 2.01 20.85
CA TYR A 27 -10.91 2.43 19.47
C TYR A 27 -9.82 3.41 18.99
N ILE A 28 -9.51 4.44 19.79
CA ILE A 28 -8.48 5.43 19.45
C ILE A 28 -7.10 4.79 19.36
N PHE A 29 -6.74 3.94 20.32
CA PHE A 29 -5.47 3.20 20.29
C PHE A 29 -5.33 2.35 19.01
N PHE A 30 -6.38 1.62 18.65
CA PHE A 30 -6.38 0.80 17.45
C PHE A 30 -6.38 1.62 16.15
N LEU A 31 -7.09 2.77 16.13
CA LEU A 31 -7.08 3.70 15.01
C LEU A 31 -5.67 4.19 14.71
N ILE A 32 -4.89 4.50 15.75
CA ILE A 32 -3.51 4.97 15.64
C ILE A 32 -2.57 3.84 15.20
N ILE A 33 -2.66 2.64 15.81
CA ILE A 33 -1.77 1.51 15.53
C ILE A 33 -1.98 0.92 14.12
N LYS A 34 -3.18 1.07 13.54
CA LYS A 34 -3.51 0.55 12.21
C LYS A 34 -2.60 1.12 11.11
N TRP A 35 -2.29 2.42 11.18
CA TRP A 35 -1.46 3.11 10.19
C TRP A 35 -0.03 2.57 10.10
N PRO A 36 0.75 2.49 11.21
CA PRO A 36 2.11 1.95 11.18
C PRO A 36 2.13 0.46 10.84
N ILE A 37 1.17 -0.34 11.34
CA ILE A 37 1.06 -1.76 10.98
C ILE A 37 0.85 -1.95 9.49
N SER A 38 -0.04 -1.15 8.87
CA SER A 38 -0.29 -1.20 7.43
C SER A 38 0.97 -0.84 6.64
N PHE A 39 1.69 0.20 7.07
CA PHE A 39 2.94 0.62 6.43
C PHE A 39 3.99 -0.50 6.46
N ILE A 40 4.22 -1.08 7.64
CA ILE A 40 5.21 -2.14 7.85
C ILE A 40 4.87 -3.38 7.01
N LEU A 41 3.59 -3.76 6.99
CA LEU A 41 3.13 -4.93 6.23
C LEU A 41 3.37 -4.75 4.72
N ILE A 42 2.95 -3.60 4.17
CA ILE A 42 3.14 -3.28 2.74
C ILE A 42 4.62 -3.24 2.40
N TYR A 43 5.44 -2.59 3.24
CA TYR A 43 6.88 -2.54 3.05
C TYR A 43 7.51 -3.93 3.00
N PHE A 44 7.12 -4.82 3.91
CA PHE A 44 7.66 -6.18 3.97
C PHE A 44 7.26 -7.00 2.74
N ILE A 45 6.00 -6.88 2.29
CA ILE A 45 5.51 -7.55 1.08
C ILE A 45 6.28 -7.06 -0.15
N ILE A 46 6.43 -5.74 -0.33
CA ILE A 46 7.18 -5.19 -1.47
C ILE A 46 8.64 -5.61 -1.41
N LYS A 47 9.25 -5.61 -0.22
CA LYS A 47 10.63 -6.05 -0.03
C LYS A 47 10.81 -7.53 -0.39
N LEU A 48 9.85 -8.38 -0.03
CA LEU A 48 9.82 -9.79 -0.42
C LEU A 48 9.71 -9.95 -1.93
N ILE A 49 8.77 -9.22 -2.57
CA ILE A 49 8.61 -9.22 -4.02
C ILE A 49 9.92 -8.80 -4.69
N TYR A 50 10.56 -7.73 -4.22
CA TYR A 50 11.83 -7.27 -4.79
C TYR A 50 12.96 -8.24 -4.54
N THR A 51 12.97 -8.98 -3.43
CA THR A 51 14.00 -9.99 -3.14
C THR A 51 13.80 -11.27 -3.95
N ALA A 52 12.55 -11.66 -4.24
CA ALA A 52 12.21 -12.88 -4.98
C ALA A 52 12.17 -12.69 -6.51
N ALA A 53 11.90 -11.48 -6.99
CA ALA A 53 11.79 -11.18 -8.42
C ALA A 53 13.10 -11.26 -9.23
N PRO A 54 14.30 -10.91 -8.71
CA PRO A 54 15.53 -10.95 -9.50
C PRO A 54 16.12 -12.36 -9.53
N ASP A 55 16.46 -12.82 -10.74
CA ASP A 55 17.17 -14.08 -11.01
C ASP A 55 18.60 -14.10 -10.40
N LYS A 56 19.19 -12.93 -10.15
CA LYS A 56 20.45 -12.78 -9.41
C LYS A 56 20.17 -12.58 -7.92
N ARG A 57 20.88 -13.34 -7.07
CA ARG A 57 20.85 -13.19 -5.60
C ARG A 57 21.44 -11.83 -5.19
N ILE A 58 20.58 -10.81 -5.10
CA ILE A 58 20.93 -9.50 -4.55
C ILE A 58 20.68 -9.56 -3.04
N PRO A 59 21.65 -9.16 -2.18
CA PRO A 59 21.43 -9.14 -0.74
C PRO A 59 20.26 -8.22 -0.38
N SER A 60 19.35 -8.69 0.49
CA SER A 60 18.14 -7.98 0.92
C SER A 60 18.40 -6.61 1.59
N LYS A 61 19.67 -6.33 1.95
CA LYS A 61 20.12 -5.04 2.49
C LYS A 61 20.04 -3.91 1.45
N TYR A 62 20.25 -4.22 0.17
CA TYR A 62 20.27 -3.22 -0.89
C TYR A 62 18.88 -2.85 -1.40
N MET A 63 17.91 -3.78 -1.32
CA MET A 63 16.50 -3.55 -1.69
C MET A 63 15.77 -2.49 -0.85
N SER A 64 16.32 -2.05 0.29
CA SER A 64 15.60 -1.24 1.28
C SER A 64 15.11 0.11 0.74
N LYS A 65 15.92 0.81 -0.07
CA LYS A 65 15.58 2.14 -0.61
C LYS A 65 14.40 2.08 -1.59
N GLY A 66 14.48 1.17 -2.56
CA GLY A 66 13.44 0.98 -3.56
C GLY A 66 12.11 0.55 -2.95
N SER A 67 12.14 -0.39 -1.99
CA SER A 67 10.92 -0.84 -1.30
C SER A 67 10.27 0.26 -0.48
N PHE A 68 11.05 1.15 0.14
CA PHE A 68 10.52 2.29 0.90
C PHE A 68 9.80 3.29 -0.02
N VAL A 69 10.42 3.69 -1.13
CA VAL A 69 9.81 4.61 -2.12
C VAL A 69 8.51 4.03 -2.68
N THR A 70 8.52 2.75 -3.02
CA THR A 70 7.34 2.05 -3.54
C THR A 70 6.21 2.00 -2.52
N THR A 71 6.53 1.75 -1.25
CA THR A 71 5.55 1.74 -0.14
C THR A 71 4.90 3.10 0.01
N LEU A 72 5.69 4.18 -0.05
CA LEU A 72 5.18 5.55 0.05
C LEU A 72 4.23 5.88 -1.11
N LEU A 73 4.65 5.57 -2.34
CA LEU A 73 3.82 5.71 -3.54
C LEU A 73 2.55 4.87 -3.47
N TRP A 74 2.64 3.63 -2.98
CA TRP A 74 1.48 2.75 -2.81
C TRP A 74 0.42 3.36 -1.90
N ILE A 75 0.84 3.92 -0.76
CA ILE A 75 -0.07 4.56 0.20
C ILE A 75 -0.70 5.81 -0.40
N LEU A 76 0.10 6.66 -1.07
CA LEU A 76 -0.39 7.85 -1.77
C LEU A 76 -1.43 7.49 -2.84
N LEU A 77 -1.10 6.55 -3.74
CA LEU A 77 -1.99 6.11 -4.81
C LEU A 77 -3.29 5.49 -4.27
N THR A 78 -3.20 4.72 -3.18
CA THR A 78 -4.38 4.16 -2.51
C THR A 78 -5.24 5.25 -1.87
N GLY A 79 -4.62 6.31 -1.31
CA GLY A 79 -5.33 7.46 -0.77
C GLY A 79 -6.08 8.24 -1.86
N VAL A 80 -5.40 8.52 -2.97
CA VAL A 80 -6.00 9.18 -4.15
C VAL A 80 -7.17 8.36 -4.71
N TYR A 81 -6.98 7.05 -4.88
CA TYR A 81 -8.05 6.16 -5.34
C TYR A 81 -9.25 6.15 -4.40
N SER A 82 -9.00 6.07 -3.08
CA SER A 82 -10.08 6.11 -2.08
C SER A 82 -10.85 7.41 -2.13
N TYR A 83 -10.16 8.56 -2.26
CA TYR A 83 -10.82 9.85 -2.41
C TYR A 83 -11.63 9.92 -3.71
N TYR A 84 -11.08 9.41 -4.81
CA TYR A 84 -11.76 9.40 -6.10
C TYR A 84 -13.06 8.59 -6.04
N VAL A 85 -13.01 7.34 -5.58
CA VAL A 85 -14.18 6.46 -5.53
C VAL A 85 -15.28 7.02 -4.63
N THR A 86 -14.95 7.68 -3.51
CA THR A 86 -15.96 8.25 -2.61
C THR A 86 -16.66 9.49 -3.19
N ASN A 87 -15.99 10.29 -4.03
CA ASN A 87 -16.56 11.52 -4.58
C ASN A 87 -17.22 11.32 -5.96
N PHE A 88 -16.75 10.35 -6.74
CA PHE A 88 -17.18 10.14 -8.13
C PHE A 88 -18.42 9.26 -8.31
N THR A 89 -19.06 8.78 -7.23
CA THR A 89 -20.33 8.02 -7.26
C THR A 89 -21.46 8.74 -8.03
N ASN A 90 -21.39 10.08 -8.18
CA ASN A 90 -22.39 10.84 -8.95
C ASN A 90 -22.24 10.71 -10.49
N TYR A 91 -21.11 10.21 -11.00
CA TYR A 91 -20.91 9.93 -12.44
C TYR A 91 -21.47 8.58 -12.90
N ASP A 92 -21.98 7.77 -11.97
CA ASP A 92 -22.60 6.47 -12.24
C ASP A 92 -23.88 6.59 -13.09
N VAL A 93 -24.48 7.78 -13.21
CA VAL A 93 -25.74 8.00 -13.93
C VAL A 93 -25.61 7.81 -15.45
N LEU A 94 -24.44 8.06 -16.04
CA LEU A 94 -24.22 7.95 -17.50
C LEU A 94 -23.46 6.69 -17.93
N TYR A 95 -22.52 6.21 -17.10
CA TYR A 95 -21.65 5.07 -17.42
C TYR A 95 -21.67 3.94 -16.39
N GLY A 96 -22.46 4.08 -15.31
CA GLY A 96 -22.71 3.04 -14.32
C GLY A 96 -21.45 2.33 -13.82
N SER A 97 -21.55 1.00 -13.70
CA SER A 97 -20.47 0.12 -13.23
C SER A 97 -19.20 0.14 -14.10
N LEU A 98 -19.27 0.62 -15.34
CA LEU A 98 -18.11 0.70 -16.24
C LEU A 98 -17.09 1.74 -15.74
N SER A 99 -17.57 2.83 -15.14
CA SER A 99 -16.72 3.90 -14.58
C SER A 99 -15.81 3.35 -13.46
N SER A 100 -16.38 2.53 -12.57
CA SER A 100 -15.71 1.94 -11.42
C SER A 100 -14.58 1.01 -11.82
N ILE A 101 -14.79 0.20 -12.88
CA ILE A 101 -13.77 -0.72 -13.40
C ILE A 101 -12.60 0.06 -14.00
N VAL A 102 -12.87 1.11 -14.79
CA VAL A 102 -11.82 1.92 -15.42
C VAL A 102 -10.92 2.59 -14.36
N VAL A 103 -11.52 3.13 -13.31
CA VAL A 103 -10.78 3.77 -12.20
C VAL A 103 -9.94 2.73 -11.44
N LEU A 104 -10.49 1.55 -11.20
CA LEU A 104 -9.74 0.43 -10.61
C LEU A 104 -8.54 0.05 -11.49
N MET A 105 -8.72 -0.04 -12.81
CA MET A 105 -7.63 -0.33 -13.73
C MET A 105 -6.54 0.74 -13.66
N ILE A 106 -6.91 2.03 -13.67
CA ILE A 106 -5.96 3.14 -13.52
C ILE A 106 -5.16 3.00 -12.22
N TRP A 107 -5.82 2.67 -11.12
CA TRP A 107 -5.13 2.45 -9.84
C TRP A 107 -4.13 1.28 -9.91
N VAL A 108 -4.52 0.14 -10.49
CA VAL A 108 -3.61 -1.00 -10.70
C VAL A 108 -2.43 -0.63 -11.60
N TYR A 109 -2.67 0.12 -12.68
CA TYR A 109 -1.60 0.60 -13.57
C TYR A 109 -0.60 1.51 -12.84
N LEU A 110 -1.09 2.43 -12.02
CA LEU A 110 -0.23 3.31 -11.23
C LEU A 110 0.59 2.53 -10.19
N LEU A 111 0.00 1.50 -9.56
CA LEU A 111 0.73 0.62 -8.66
C LEU A 111 1.84 -0.17 -9.39
N SER A 112 1.56 -0.66 -10.60
CA SER A 112 2.56 -1.33 -11.43
C SER A 112 3.72 -0.39 -11.76
N TYR A 113 3.44 0.85 -12.15
CA TYR A 113 4.48 1.85 -12.43
C TYR A 113 5.34 2.15 -11.19
N SER A 114 4.70 2.29 -10.02
CA SER A 114 5.41 2.45 -8.74
C SER A 114 6.38 1.28 -8.46
N LEU A 115 5.96 0.04 -8.73
CA LEU A 115 6.82 -1.13 -8.55
C LEU A 115 8.04 -1.10 -9.47
N VAL A 116 7.83 -0.76 -10.76
CA VAL A 116 8.94 -0.65 -11.73
C VAL A 116 9.92 0.44 -11.32
N LEU A 117 9.42 1.61 -10.88
CA LEU A 117 10.25 2.70 -10.37
C LEU A 117 11.10 2.26 -9.18
N GLY A 118 10.52 1.56 -8.20
CA GLY A 118 11.24 1.06 -7.04
C GLY A 118 12.38 0.10 -7.39
N ILE A 119 12.16 -0.77 -8.37
CA ILE A 119 13.19 -1.69 -8.89
C ILE A 119 14.29 -0.90 -9.62
N ALA A 120 13.94 0.09 -10.44
CA ALA A 120 14.90 0.93 -11.16
C ALA A 120 15.83 1.71 -10.21
N ILE A 121 15.28 2.25 -9.12
CA ILE A 121 16.04 2.91 -8.06
C ILE A 121 17.01 1.91 -7.40
N ASN A 122 16.52 0.71 -7.07
CA ASN A 122 17.33 -0.33 -6.44
C ASN A 122 18.47 -0.82 -7.36
N SER A 123 18.21 -0.94 -8.65
CA SER A 123 19.21 -1.32 -9.65
C SER A 123 20.30 -0.26 -9.79
N SER A 124 19.91 1.02 -9.80
CA SER A 124 20.84 2.15 -9.91
C SER A 124 21.80 2.21 -8.72
N ASP A 125 21.29 2.02 -7.49
CA ASP A 125 22.11 2.05 -6.27
C ASP A 125 23.18 0.93 -6.26
N ASN A 126 22.81 -0.28 -6.67
CA ASN A 126 23.73 -1.44 -6.73
C ASN A 126 24.83 -1.28 -7.80
N ASN A 127 24.51 -0.64 -8.94
CA ASN A 127 25.51 -0.38 -9.98
C ASN A 127 26.56 0.66 -9.55
N LEU A 128 26.16 1.67 -8.76
CA LEU A 128 27.08 2.69 -8.24
C LEU A 128 28.06 2.10 -7.21
N GLU A 129 27.59 1.21 -6.34
CA GLU A 129 28.44 0.56 -5.33
C GLU A 129 29.50 -0.34 -5.99
N LYS A 130 29.14 -1.08 -7.04
CA LYS A 130 30.10 -1.88 -7.80
C LYS A 130 31.13 -1.04 -8.56
N SER A 131 30.73 0.12 -9.09
CA SER A 131 31.66 1.02 -9.79
C SER A 131 32.65 1.71 -8.85
N SER A 132 32.34 1.84 -7.55
CA SER A 132 33.24 2.45 -6.56
C SER A 132 34.28 1.48 -5.97
N ILE A 133 34.15 0.19 -6.24
CA ILE A 133 35.03 -0.87 -5.72
C ILE A 133 36.07 -1.31 -6.78
N ILE A 134 35.93 -0.87 -8.03
CA ILE A 134 36.85 -1.13 -9.16
C ILE A 134 37.64 0.14 -9.44
#